data_AF-A0AAU0N8M6-F1
#
_entry.id   AF-A0AAU0N8M6-F1
#
_cell.length_a   1.000
_cell.length_b   1.000
_cell.length_c   1.000
_cell.angle_alpha   90.00
_cell.angle_beta   90.00
_cell.angle_gamma   90.00
#
_symmetry.space_group_name_H-M   'P 1'
#
loop_
_entity.id
_entity.type
_entity.pdbx_description
1 polymer ?
#
loop_
_entity_poly.entity_id
_entity_poly.type
_entity_poly.pdbx_seq_one_letter_code
_entity_poly.pdbx_strand_id
1 'polypeptide(L)'
;MELTSLLSESASLELVNHIVDIIEQEVEKRMLAKEKQWLMQKEVYEEYNCHAKILREWERLGLKKRRQGTKWYYDRYEIDELLQTLKK
;
A
#
# COMPACT_ATOMS: atom_id res chain seq x y z
N MET A 1 7.42 5.57 -42.52
CA MET A 1 7.12 4.23 -41.99
C MET A 1 5.93 4.42 -41.07
N GLU A 2 4.75 3.99 -41.52
CA GLU A 2 3.54 3.98 -40.70
C GLU A 2 3.78 3.01 -39.53
N LEU A 3 3.67 3.50 -38.29
CA LEU A 3 3.61 2.63 -37.12
C LEU A 3 2.28 1.89 -37.17
N THR A 4 2.25 0.76 -37.86
CA THR A 4 1.09 -0.14 -37.86
C THR A 4 0.85 -0.57 -36.42
N SER A 5 -0.23 -0.06 -35.81
CA SER A 5 -0.70 -0.50 -34.51
C SER A 5 -0.82 -2.02 -34.52
N LEU A 6 -0.08 -2.69 -33.62
CA LEU A 6 -0.03 -4.15 -33.55
C LEU A 6 -1.39 -4.77 -33.15
N LEU A 7 -2.26 -3.96 -32.55
CA LEU A 7 -3.59 -4.31 -32.06
C LEU A 7 -4.62 -3.32 -32.59
N SER A 8 -5.87 -3.77 -32.73
CA SER A 8 -6.98 -2.84 -32.89
C SER A 8 -7.15 -2.00 -31.62
N GLU A 9 -7.79 -0.84 -31.76
CA GLU A 9 -8.12 0.02 -30.61
C GLU A 9 -8.95 -0.75 -29.57
N SER A 10 -9.90 -1.57 -30.02
CA SER A 10 -10.69 -2.45 -29.16
C SER A 10 -9.85 -3.48 -28.41
N ALA A 11 -8.89 -4.14 -29.08
CA ALA A 11 -8.03 -5.13 -28.45
C ALA A 11 -7.03 -4.49 -27.48
N SER A 12 -6.62 -3.25 -27.75
CA SER A 12 -5.79 -2.47 -26.83
C SER A 12 -6.57 -2.10 -25.56
N LEU A 13 -7.84 -1.72 -25.71
CA LEU A 13 -8.71 -1.39 -24.57
C LEU A 13 -8.99 -2.63 -23.70
N GLU A 14 -9.29 -3.76 -24.32
CA GLU A 14 -9.55 -5.03 -23.64
C GLU A 14 -8.31 -5.51 -22.86
N LEU A 15 -7.12 -5.36 -23.44
CA LEU A 15 -5.85 -5.66 -22.77
C LEU A 15 -5.64 -4.78 -21.54
N VAL A 16 -5.88 -3.48 -21.65
CA VAL A 16 -5.75 -2.55 -20.52
C VAL A 16 -6.73 -2.90 -19.41
N ASN A 17 -7.98 -3.22 -19.75
CA ASN A 17 -9.00 -3.62 -18.76
C ASN A 17 -8.56 -4.89 -18.01
N HIS A 18 -8.08 -5.92 -18.72
CA HIS A 18 -7.57 -7.11 -18.06
C HIS A 18 -6.32 -6.89 -17.19
N ILE A 19 -5.44 -5.97 -17.58
CA ILE A 19 -4.30 -5.58 -16.74
C ILE A 19 -4.81 -4.94 -15.44
N VAL A 20 -5.80 -4.06 -15.52
CA VAL A 20 -6.43 -3.43 -14.35
C VAL A 20 -7.07 -4.49 -13.45
N ASP A 21 -7.85 -5.42 -14.02
CA ASP A 21 -8.47 -6.52 -13.26
C ASP A 21 -7.43 -7.36 -12.50
N ILE A 22 -6.31 -7.69 -13.15
CA ILE A 22 -5.21 -8.44 -12.53
C ILE A 22 -4.58 -7.65 -11.38
N ILE A 23 -4.38 -6.35 -11.55
CA ILE A 23 -3.85 -5.47 -10.50
C ILE A 23 -4.81 -5.42 -9.31
N GLU A 24 -6.11 -5.24 -9.56
CA GLU A 24 -7.13 -5.20 -8.49
C GLU A 24 -7.17 -6.51 -7.69
N GLN A 25 -7.16 -7.65 -8.37
CA GLN A 25 -7.14 -8.96 -7.72
C GLN A 25 -5.86 -9.21 -6.91
N GLU A 26 -4.70 -8.75 -7.41
CA GLU A 26 -3.43 -8.88 -6.70
C GLU A 26 -3.37 -7.96 -5.47
N VAL A 27 -3.93 -6.75 -5.58
CA VAL A 27 -4.10 -5.84 -4.44
C VAL A 27 -5.01 -6.47 -3.40
N GLU A 28 -6.16 -7.01 -3.80
CA GLU A 28 -7.11 -7.67 -2.89
C GLU A 28 -6.50 -8.90 -2.21
N LYS A 29 -5.79 -9.75 -2.98
CA LYS A 29 -5.04 -10.90 -2.41
C LYS A 29 -3.98 -10.47 -1.41
N ARG A 30 -3.26 -9.38 -1.69
CA ARG A 30 -2.28 -8.83 -0.74
C ARG A 30 -2.96 -8.27 0.50
N MET A 31 -4.11 -7.61 0.35
CA MET A 31 -4.90 -7.13 1.50
C MET A 31 -5.40 -8.29 2.36
N LEU A 32 -5.81 -9.40 1.76
CA LEU A 32 -6.22 -10.62 2.47
C LEU A 32 -5.03 -11.36 3.12
N ALA A 33 -3.87 -11.43 2.46
CA ALA A 33 -2.64 -12.02 3.02
C ALA A 33 -1.98 -11.15 4.10
N LYS A 34 -2.41 -9.89 4.24
CA LYS A 34 -1.95 -8.91 5.23
C LYS A 34 -2.57 -9.13 6.62
N GLU A 35 -2.63 -10.38 7.09
CA GLU A 35 -3.09 -10.74 8.45
C GLU A 35 -2.17 -10.26 9.59
N LYS A 36 -1.00 -9.67 9.29
CA LYS A 36 -0.19 -8.98 10.32
C LYS A 36 -0.83 -7.64 10.70
N GLN A 37 -1.84 -7.70 11.56
CA GLN A 37 -2.53 -6.53 12.11
C GLN A 37 -1.59 -5.58 12.87
N TRP A 38 -0.49 -6.11 13.42
CA TRP A 38 0.52 -5.35 14.13
C TRP A 38 1.88 -5.46 13.46
N LEU A 39 2.41 -4.34 13.00
CA LEU A 39 3.67 -4.22 12.29
C LEU A 39 4.76 -3.71 13.21
N MET A 40 5.91 -4.38 13.23
CA MET A 40 7.11 -3.82 13.81
C MET A 40 7.55 -2.59 13.02
N GLN A 41 8.28 -1.69 13.67
CA GLN A 41 8.84 -0.49 13.02
C GLN A 41 9.57 -0.78 11.69
N LYS A 42 10.33 -1.88 11.59
CA LYS A 42 11.00 -2.28 10.34
C LYS A 42 10.01 -2.67 9.25
N GLU A 43 8.95 -3.39 9.60
CA GLU A 43 7.90 -3.81 8.67
C GLU A 43 7.12 -2.60 8.15
N VAL A 44 6.88 -1.58 9.00
CA VAL A 44 6.27 -0.31 8.57
C VAL A 44 7.12 0.39 7.51
N TYR A 45 8.45 0.44 7.69
CA TYR A 45 9.34 1.04 6.69
C TYR A 45 9.33 0.31 5.36
N GLU A 46 9.35 -1.02 5.39
CA GLU A 46 9.35 -1.86 4.20
C GLU A 46 8.01 -1.76 3.45
N GLU A 47 6.90 -1.82 4.17
CA GLU A 47 5.57 -1.88 3.58
C GLU A 47 5.07 -0.54 3.04
N TYR A 48 5.34 0.55 3.75
CA TYR A 48 4.91 1.89 3.37
C TYR A 48 6.01 2.71 2.69
N ASN A 49 7.17 2.07 2.42
CA ASN A 49 8.35 2.69 1.83
C ASN A 49 8.70 4.04 2.49
N CYS A 50 8.77 4.05 3.82
CA CYS A 50 8.96 5.26 4.62
C CYS A 50 10.20 5.16 5.53
N HIS A 51 10.55 6.29 6.15
CA HIS A 51 11.72 6.39 7.04
C HIS A 51 11.35 6.98 8.40
N ALA A 52 12.28 6.92 9.35
CA ALA A 52 12.06 7.36 10.74
C ALA A 52 11.56 8.81 10.90
N LYS A 53 11.82 9.70 9.94
CA LYS A 53 11.28 11.06 9.96
C LYS A 53 9.77 11.07 9.68
N ILE A 54 9.34 10.32 8.66
CA ILE A 54 7.93 10.20 8.27
C ILE A 54 7.13 9.48 9.36
N LEU A 55 7.67 8.37 9.89
CA LEU A 55 6.98 7.64 10.96
C LEU A 55 6.81 8.50 12.22
N ARG A 56 7.80 9.32 12.57
CA ARG A 56 7.67 10.29 13.67
C ARG A 56 6.60 11.33 13.39
N GLU A 57 6.42 11.75 12.14
CA GLU A 57 5.34 12.67 11.77
C GLU A 57 3.97 11.99 11.96
N TRP A 58 3.84 10.73 11.55
CA TRP A 58 2.61 9.96 11.78
C TRP A 58 2.30 9.83 13.27
N GLU A 59 3.31 9.57 14.11
CA GLU A 59 3.14 9.57 15.58
C GLU A 59 2.65 10.92 16.12
N ARG A 60 3.12 12.05 15.56
CA ARG A 60 2.64 13.39 15.95
C ARG A 60 1.21 13.68 15.49
N LEU A 61 0.82 13.09 14.36
CA LEU A 61 -0.54 13.17 13.83
C LEU A 61 -1.52 12.22 14.52
N GLY A 62 -1.05 11.42 15.49
CA GLY A 62 -1.90 10.58 16.35
C GLY A 62 -1.79 9.08 16.11
N LEU A 63 -0.85 8.62 15.27
CA LEU A 63 -0.59 7.18 15.11
C LEU A 63 -0.17 6.57 16.45
N LYS A 64 -0.92 5.57 16.93
CA LYS A 64 -0.59 4.91 18.19
C LYS A 64 0.47 3.84 17.95
N LYS A 65 1.26 3.60 19.00
CA LYS A 65 2.22 2.51 19.04
C LYS A 65 2.13 1.79 20.36
N ARG A 66 2.33 0.47 20.31
CA ARG A 66 2.47 -0.36 21.50
C ARG A 66 3.91 -0.80 21.65
N ARG A 67 4.36 -0.89 22.91
CA ARG A 67 5.66 -1.46 23.24
C ARG A 67 5.48 -2.93 23.59
N GLN A 68 6.23 -3.80 22.94
CA GLN A 68 6.31 -5.23 23.29
C GLN A 68 7.78 -5.61 23.42
N GLY A 69 8.24 -5.76 24.66
CA GLY A 69 9.66 -5.91 25.00
C GLY A 69 10.48 -4.66 24.64
N THR A 70 11.47 -4.84 23.76
CA THR A 70 12.34 -3.78 23.25
C THR A 70 11.86 -3.17 21.93
N LYS A 71 10.76 -3.69 21.35
CA LYS A 71 10.28 -3.32 20.03
C LYS A 71 8.99 -2.51 20.08
N TRP A 72 8.84 -1.62 19.09
CA TRP A 72 7.62 -0.87 18.84
C TRP A 72 6.80 -1.54 17.74
N TYR A 73 5.51 -1.63 17.98
CA TYR A 73 4.53 -2.15 17.03
C TYR A 73 3.45 -1.10 16.75
N TYR A 74 2.97 -1.10 15.52
CA TYR A 74 1.98 -0.17 14.99
C TYR A 74 0.82 -0.98 14.42
N ASP A 75 -0.41 -0.51 14.59
CA ASP A 75 -1.56 -1.14 13.97
C ASP A 75 -1.62 -0.73 12.49
N ARG A 76 -1.65 -1.72 11.60
CA ARG A 76 -1.72 -1.48 10.15
C ARG A 76 -2.97 -0.67 9.77
N TYR A 77 -4.12 -0.96 10.39
CA TYR A 77 -5.36 -0.26 10.08
C TYR A 77 -5.30 1.22 10.48
N GLU A 78 -4.71 1.53 11.63
CA GLU A 78 -4.53 2.93 12.04
C GLU A 78 -3.58 3.68 11.10
N ILE A 79 -2.54 3.01 10.58
CA ILE A 79 -1.65 3.62 9.56
C ILE A 79 -2.44 3.89 8.27
N ASP A 80 -3.18 2.91 7.77
CA ASP A 80 -3.95 3.05 6.53
C ASP A 80 -5.02 4.13 6.63
N GLU A 81 -5.74 4.19 7.76
CA GLU A 81 -6.73 5.24 8.05
C GLU A 81 -6.07 6.62 8.07
N LEU A 82 -4.95 6.77 8.79
CA LEU A 82 -4.18 8.01 8.82
C LEU A 82 -3.75 8.44 7.42
N LEU A 83 -3.22 7.53 6.61
CA LEU A 83 -2.80 7.83 5.25
C LEU A 83 -3.96 8.22 4.34
N GLN A 84 -5.15 7.66 4.54
CA GLN A 84 -6.37 8.10 3.84
C GLN A 84 -6.76 9.52 4.25
N THR A 85 -6.62 9.90 5.52
CA THR A 85 -6.90 11.27 5.96
C THR A 85 -5.92 12.29 5.38
N LEU A 86 -4.65 11.91 5.18
CA LEU A 86 -3.61 12.77 4.61
C LEU A 86 -3.69 12.94 3.09
N LYS A 87 -4.41 12.06 2.39
CA LYS A 87 -4.64 12.15 0.95
C LYS A 87 -5.78 13.10 0.57
N LYS A 88 -6.59 13.53 1.55
CA LYS A 88 -7.62 14.56 1.37
C LYS A 88 -7.01 15.95 1.46
#